data_AF-A0A960KPT6-F1
#
_entry.id   AF-A0A960KPT6-F1
#
_cell.length_a   1.000
_cell.length_b   1.000
_cell.length_c   1.000
_cell.angle_alpha   90.00
_cell.angle_beta   90.00
_cell.angle_gamma   90.00
#
_symmetry.space_group_name_H-M   'P 1'
#
loop_
_entity.id
_entity.type
_entity.pdbx_description
1 polymer ?
#
loop_
_entity_poly.entity_id
_entity_poly.type
_entity_poly.pdbx_seq_one_letter_code
_entity_poly.pdbx_strand_id
1 'polypeptide(L)'
;MSCILSVEQMKEMDRASVEDLGLAALCLMENAGRGCADLLARRIEEWNCSWPAILCGTGNNGGDGYVIARMLANRGIDCTIFALGKPAGLSPETAANRAIVEKMGLELVPVTNPAELPDLREFDLLIDCVLGTGLKGAARTLTGALIGLINDSGVPVVAIDIPSGVQGDTGLALGPAVIARETLTMAAPKRGLVLQPGRELSGPWTTVDIGYDTGLFEGGEEWQWLTPAALAPALPRRHSAFHKGLAGHVLVIAGSTGLTGAAMLASQAAQRSGAGLVRLALPASLNAICESALPEIMTL
;
A
#
# COMPACT_ATOMS: atom_id res chain seq x y z
N MET A 1 -1.66 15.82 -4.36
CA MET A 1 -0.56 14.86 -4.13
C MET A 1 -0.93 14.07 -2.88
N SER A 2 -0.61 12.78 -2.81
CA SER A 2 -0.79 12.01 -1.58
C SER A 2 0.58 11.70 -1.01
N CYS A 3 0.81 12.04 0.26
CA CYS A 3 2.07 11.78 0.94
C CYS A 3 2.27 10.27 1.12
N ILE A 4 3.53 9.83 1.05
CA ILE A 4 3.93 8.47 1.42
C ILE A 4 4.80 8.60 2.65
N LEU A 5 4.41 7.95 3.74
CA LEU A 5 5.03 8.17 5.04
C LEU A 5 5.89 6.99 5.46
N SER A 6 6.97 7.27 6.19
CA SER A 6 7.69 6.26 6.94
C SER A 6 6.87 5.80 8.15
N VAL A 7 7.23 4.65 8.70
CA VAL A 7 6.65 4.14 9.95
C VAL A 7 6.84 5.13 11.09
N GLU A 8 8.00 5.80 11.13
CA GLU A 8 8.29 6.78 12.19
C GLU A 8 7.46 8.05 12.02
N GLN A 9 7.29 8.54 10.79
CA GLN A 9 6.42 9.68 10.50
C GLN A 9 4.97 9.38 10.88
N MET A 10 4.47 8.18 10.56
CA MET A 10 3.12 7.76 10.97
C MET A 10 2.95 7.75 12.49
N LYS A 11 3.92 7.19 13.24
CA LYS A 11 3.86 7.17 14.71
C LYS A 11 3.88 8.58 15.30
N GLU A 12 4.71 9.45 14.74
CA GLU A 12 4.80 10.82 15.19
C GLU A 12 3.50 11.58 14.95
N MET A 13 2.83 11.32 13.82
CA MET A 13 1.51 11.89 13.53
C MET A 13 0.42 11.34 14.46
N ASP A 14 0.42 10.04 14.75
CA ASP A 14 -0.50 9.46 15.74
C ASP A 14 -0.26 10.07 17.14
N ARG A 15 1.02 10.21 17.54
CA ARG A 15 1.40 10.88 18.81
C ARG A 15 0.89 12.32 18.84
N ALA A 16 1.20 13.12 17.84
CA ALA A 16 0.82 14.52 17.77
C ALA A 16 -0.72 14.70 17.67
N SER A 17 -1.43 13.78 17.01
CA SER A 17 -2.89 13.77 16.99
C SER A 17 -3.48 13.56 18.38
N VAL A 18 -2.87 12.72 19.21
CA VAL A 18 -3.31 12.49 20.59
C VAL A 18 -2.88 13.61 21.52
N GLU A 19 -1.62 14.01 21.47
CA GLU A 19 -1.01 14.94 22.43
C GLU A 19 -1.31 16.40 22.11
N ASP A 20 -1.27 16.80 20.84
CA ASP A 20 -1.40 18.20 20.43
C ASP A 20 -2.84 18.55 20.03
N LEU A 21 -3.53 17.65 19.31
CA LEU A 21 -4.93 17.86 18.90
C LEU A 21 -5.94 17.34 19.94
N GLY A 22 -5.49 16.54 20.92
CA GLY A 22 -6.35 15.99 21.97
C GLY A 22 -7.31 14.90 21.48
N LEU A 23 -7.04 14.25 20.34
CA LEU A 23 -7.85 13.14 19.84
C LEU A 23 -7.59 11.89 20.70
N ALA A 24 -8.64 11.28 21.24
CA ALA A 24 -8.47 10.04 22.00
C ALA A 24 -7.99 8.90 21.09
N ALA A 25 -6.95 8.17 21.50
CA ALA A 25 -6.40 7.04 20.74
C ALA A 25 -7.47 5.97 20.42
N LEU A 26 -8.41 5.75 21.34
CA LEU A 26 -9.55 4.86 21.11
C LEU A 26 -10.44 5.34 19.95
N CYS A 27 -10.62 6.66 19.78
CA CYS A 27 -11.38 7.24 18.67
C CYS A 27 -10.64 7.09 17.33
N LEU A 28 -9.31 7.20 17.33
CA LEU A 28 -8.50 6.95 16.13
C LEU A 28 -8.66 5.50 15.66
N MET A 29 -8.55 4.54 16.59
CA MET A 29 -8.79 3.11 16.31
C MET A 29 -10.24 2.85 15.86
N GLU A 30 -11.22 3.52 16.47
CA GLU A 30 -12.63 3.42 16.04
C GLU A 30 -12.83 3.92 14.60
N ASN A 31 -12.22 5.05 14.24
CA ASN A 31 -12.31 5.61 12.90
C ASN A 31 -11.63 4.70 11.87
N ALA A 32 -10.42 4.22 12.19
CA ALA A 32 -9.66 3.27 11.35
C ALA A 32 -10.47 2.00 11.08
N GLY A 33 -10.91 1.32 12.14
CA GLY A 33 -11.67 0.09 12.00
C GLY A 33 -13.03 0.28 11.35
N ARG A 34 -13.75 1.38 11.64
CA ARG A 34 -15.03 1.69 10.98
C ARG A 34 -14.86 1.93 9.49
N GLY A 35 -13.88 2.74 9.10
CA GLY A 35 -13.58 3.02 7.69
C GLY A 35 -13.13 1.77 6.92
N CYS A 36 -12.33 0.91 7.55
CA CYS A 36 -12.01 -0.41 7.00
C CYS A 36 -13.25 -1.26 6.82
N ALA A 37 -14.12 -1.33 7.84
CA ALA A 37 -15.32 -2.13 7.79
C ALA A 37 -16.33 -1.63 6.74
N ASP A 38 -16.40 -0.32 6.48
CA ASP A 38 -17.21 0.26 5.40
C ASP A 38 -16.72 -0.21 4.01
N LEU A 39 -15.40 -0.24 3.81
CA LEU A 39 -14.81 -0.75 2.56
C LEU A 39 -14.94 -2.26 2.44
N LEU A 40 -14.66 -2.99 3.52
CA LEU A 40 -14.79 -4.45 3.58
C LEU A 40 -16.23 -4.90 3.31
N ALA A 41 -17.23 -4.24 3.87
CA ALA A 41 -18.63 -4.58 3.59
C ALA A 41 -18.96 -4.50 2.09
N ARG A 42 -18.43 -3.47 1.40
CA ARG A 42 -18.57 -3.36 -0.06
C ARG A 42 -17.83 -4.48 -0.78
N ARG A 43 -16.60 -4.82 -0.36
CA ARG A 43 -15.83 -5.92 -0.96
C ARG A 43 -16.49 -7.28 -0.75
N ILE A 44 -17.04 -7.53 0.43
CA ILE A 44 -17.75 -8.75 0.78
C ILE A 44 -18.97 -8.92 -0.15
N GLU A 45 -19.74 -7.85 -0.38
CA GLU A 45 -20.84 -7.85 -1.35
C GLU A 45 -20.34 -8.04 -2.79
N GLU A 46 -19.36 -7.24 -3.24
CA GLU A 46 -18.79 -7.29 -4.60
C GLU A 46 -18.18 -8.65 -4.95
N TRP A 47 -17.57 -9.32 -3.97
CA TRP A 47 -16.89 -10.61 -4.15
C TRP A 47 -17.77 -11.78 -3.75
N ASN A 48 -19.01 -11.53 -3.32
CA ASN A 48 -19.97 -12.54 -2.90
C ASN A 48 -19.41 -13.46 -1.80
N CYS A 49 -18.71 -12.88 -0.83
CA CYS A 49 -18.18 -13.58 0.33
C CYS A 49 -19.30 -13.74 1.37
N SER A 50 -19.59 -14.98 1.78
CA SER A 50 -20.66 -15.25 2.75
C SER A 50 -20.11 -15.36 4.17
N TRP A 51 -18.88 -15.87 4.31
CA TRP A 51 -18.28 -16.10 5.62
C TRP A 51 -16.82 -15.64 5.69
N PRO A 52 -16.58 -14.37 6.05
CA PRO A 52 -15.25 -13.84 6.30
C PRO A 52 -14.69 -14.26 7.66
N ALA A 53 -13.36 -14.41 7.74
CA ALA A 53 -12.62 -14.57 8.98
C ALA A 53 -11.65 -13.42 9.21
N ILE A 54 -11.51 -12.98 10.48
CA ILE A 54 -10.60 -11.90 10.87
C ILE A 54 -9.52 -12.48 11.78
N LEU A 55 -8.26 -12.34 11.38
CA LEU A 55 -7.10 -12.80 12.14
C LEU A 55 -6.49 -11.65 12.92
N CYS A 56 -6.81 -11.54 14.21
CA CYS A 56 -6.39 -10.43 15.05
C CYS A 56 -5.12 -10.77 15.84
N GLY A 57 -4.05 -10.01 15.65
CA GLY A 57 -2.85 -10.08 16.48
C GLY A 57 -3.00 -9.43 17.86
N THR A 58 -1.90 -9.35 18.60
CA THR A 58 -1.87 -8.75 19.95
C THR A 58 -1.56 -7.24 19.97
N GLY A 59 -1.22 -6.65 18.83
CA GLY A 59 -0.91 -5.22 18.70
C GLY A 59 -2.13 -4.39 18.28
N ASN A 60 -1.90 -3.09 18.02
CA ASN A 60 -2.96 -2.17 17.60
C ASN A 60 -3.69 -2.60 16.32
N ASN A 61 -3.00 -3.24 15.35
CA ASN A 61 -3.65 -3.78 14.15
C ASN A 61 -4.70 -4.87 14.50
N GLY A 62 -4.45 -5.67 15.54
CA GLY A 62 -5.44 -6.60 16.08
C GLY A 62 -6.61 -5.87 16.76
N GLY A 63 -6.33 -4.72 17.39
CA GLY A 63 -7.33 -3.78 17.89
C GLY A 63 -8.26 -3.28 16.78
N ASP A 64 -7.71 -2.86 15.65
CA ASP A 64 -8.46 -2.46 14.46
C ASP A 64 -9.34 -3.62 13.97
N GLY A 65 -8.81 -4.85 13.97
CA GLY A 65 -9.57 -6.07 13.66
C GLY A 65 -10.79 -6.30 14.55
N TYR A 66 -10.68 -6.05 15.87
CA TYR A 66 -11.83 -6.13 16.78
C TYR A 66 -12.88 -5.05 16.50
N VAL A 67 -12.47 -3.83 16.13
CA VAL A 67 -13.39 -2.78 15.69
C VAL A 67 -14.09 -3.21 14.39
N ILE A 68 -13.32 -3.70 13.41
CA ILE A 68 -13.84 -4.17 12.12
C ILE A 68 -14.92 -5.23 12.34
N ALA A 69 -14.63 -6.24 13.16
CA ALA A 69 -15.56 -7.32 13.47
C ALA A 69 -16.89 -6.81 14.03
N ARG A 70 -16.82 -5.90 15.01
CA ARG A 70 -18.02 -5.27 15.59
C ARG A 70 -18.80 -4.46 14.56
N MET A 71 -18.10 -3.72 13.70
CA MET A 71 -18.73 -2.89 12.67
C MET A 71 -19.39 -3.73 11.58
N LEU A 72 -18.79 -4.85 11.18
CA LEU A 72 -19.40 -5.80 10.24
C LEU A 72 -20.63 -6.48 10.85
N ALA A 73 -20.55 -6.92 12.11
CA ALA A 73 -21.69 -7.48 12.83
C ALA A 73 -22.87 -6.50 12.92
N ASN A 74 -22.61 -5.22 13.19
CA ASN A 74 -23.64 -4.17 13.18
C ASN A 74 -24.29 -3.95 11.80
N ARG A 75 -23.66 -4.42 10.71
CA ARG A 75 -24.20 -4.41 9.35
C ARG A 75 -24.85 -5.76 8.96
N GLY A 76 -24.97 -6.70 9.89
CA GLY A 76 -25.53 -8.02 9.64
C GLY A 76 -24.59 -8.97 8.89
N ILE A 77 -23.28 -8.70 8.91
CA ILE A 77 -22.25 -9.57 8.33
C ILE A 77 -21.56 -10.31 9.47
N ASP A 78 -21.82 -11.60 9.58
CA ASP A 78 -21.20 -12.47 10.57
C ASP A 78 -19.75 -12.79 10.17
N CYS A 79 -18.84 -12.73 11.14
CA CYS A 79 -17.42 -13.02 10.96
C CYS A 79 -16.92 -13.91 12.11
N THR A 80 -16.06 -14.86 11.80
CA THR A 80 -15.31 -15.59 12.83
C THR A 80 -14.01 -14.85 13.14
N ILE A 81 -13.73 -14.60 14.42
CA ILE A 81 -12.57 -13.81 14.86
C ILE A 81 -11.55 -14.76 15.48
N PHE A 82 -10.38 -14.89 14.86
CA PHE A 82 -9.25 -15.63 15.42
C PHE A 82 -8.35 -14.69 16.20
N ALA A 83 -8.39 -14.78 17.53
CA ALA A 83 -7.53 -13.99 18.41
C ALA A 83 -6.17 -14.69 18.59
N LEU A 84 -5.16 -14.23 17.84
CA LEU A 84 -3.85 -14.85 17.77
C LEU A 84 -2.96 -14.42 18.94
N GLY A 85 -2.44 -15.40 19.67
CA GLY A 85 -1.58 -15.20 20.83
C GLY A 85 -2.35 -14.97 22.13
N LYS A 86 -1.59 -14.81 23.23
CA LYS A 86 -2.17 -14.61 24.56
C LYS A 86 -2.61 -13.15 24.71
N PRO A 87 -3.73 -12.86 25.41
CA PRO A 87 -4.21 -11.50 25.66
C PRO A 87 -3.39 -10.75 26.74
N ALA A 88 -2.08 -10.99 26.81
CA ALA A 88 -1.19 -10.34 27.75
C ALA A 88 -0.46 -9.17 27.07
N GLY A 89 -0.48 -7.99 27.69
CA GLY A 89 0.21 -6.81 27.17
C GLY A 89 -0.49 -6.15 25.98
N LEU A 90 -1.80 -6.33 25.82
CA LEU A 90 -2.60 -5.55 24.88
C LEU A 90 -2.56 -4.07 25.26
N SER A 91 -2.57 -3.18 24.27
CA SER A 91 -2.81 -1.75 24.52
C SER A 91 -4.20 -1.53 25.12
N PRO A 92 -4.43 -0.43 25.87
CA PRO A 92 -5.74 -0.13 26.44
C PRO A 92 -6.87 -0.16 25.41
N GLU A 93 -6.61 0.35 24.20
CA GLU A 93 -7.57 0.43 23.10
C GLU A 93 -7.89 -0.96 22.53
N THR A 94 -6.85 -1.79 22.32
CA THR A 94 -7.01 -3.17 21.85
C THR A 94 -7.78 -4.01 22.87
N ALA A 95 -7.44 -3.88 24.16
CA ALA A 95 -8.12 -4.58 25.23
C ALA A 95 -9.60 -4.15 25.35
N ALA A 96 -9.89 -2.85 25.21
CA ALA A 96 -11.25 -2.33 25.24
C ALA A 96 -12.09 -2.89 24.09
N ASN A 97 -11.57 -2.86 22.86
CA ASN A 97 -12.31 -3.36 21.69
C ASN A 97 -12.49 -4.89 21.71
N ARG A 98 -11.50 -5.64 22.18
CA ARG A 98 -11.66 -7.09 22.45
C ARG A 98 -12.78 -7.36 23.45
N ALA A 99 -12.81 -6.63 24.58
CA ALA A 99 -13.83 -6.82 25.60
C ALA A 99 -15.25 -6.46 25.10
N ILE A 100 -15.37 -5.50 24.17
CA ILE A 100 -16.65 -5.18 23.54
C ILE A 100 -17.10 -6.33 22.62
N VAL A 101 -16.20 -6.88 21.80
CA VAL A 101 -16.48 -8.06 20.96
C VAL A 101 -16.99 -9.24 21.79
N GLU A 102 -16.33 -9.54 22.91
CA GLU A 102 -16.73 -10.59 23.85
C GLU A 102 -18.13 -10.32 24.44
N LYS A 103 -18.43 -9.07 24.83
CA LYS A 103 -19.74 -8.68 25.38
C LYS A 103 -20.86 -8.67 24.34
N MET A 104 -20.54 -8.47 23.07
CA MET A 104 -21.49 -8.60 21.97
C MET A 104 -21.81 -10.06 21.64
N GLY A 105 -21.06 -11.01 22.18
CA GLY A 105 -21.24 -12.44 21.91
C GLY A 105 -20.82 -12.83 20.49
N LEU A 106 -19.93 -12.06 19.86
CA LEU A 106 -19.36 -12.43 18.56
C LEU A 106 -18.46 -13.65 18.71
N GLU A 107 -18.36 -14.45 17.64
CA GLU A 107 -17.55 -15.67 17.64
C GLU A 107 -16.05 -15.33 17.69
N LEU A 108 -15.49 -15.37 18.90
CA LEU A 108 -14.08 -15.11 19.18
C LEU A 108 -13.37 -16.40 19.58
N VAL A 109 -12.48 -16.89 18.71
CA VAL A 109 -11.72 -18.13 18.89
C VAL A 109 -10.27 -17.79 19.26
N PRO A 110 -9.83 -18.05 20.51
CA PRO A 110 -8.43 -17.88 20.90
C PRO A 110 -7.53 -18.92 20.20
N VAL A 111 -6.41 -18.47 19.63
CA VAL A 111 -5.44 -19.32 18.92
C VAL A 111 -4.05 -19.01 19.46
N THR A 112 -3.46 -19.94 20.20
CA THR A 112 -2.11 -19.85 20.75
C THR A 112 -1.10 -20.74 20.01
N ASN A 113 -1.59 -21.66 19.18
CA ASN A 113 -0.81 -22.58 18.37
C ASN A 113 -1.41 -22.63 16.94
N PRO A 114 -0.62 -22.64 15.85
CA PRO A 114 -1.19 -22.69 14.49
C PRO A 114 -2.05 -23.93 14.24
N ALA A 115 -1.80 -25.03 14.95
CA ALA A 115 -2.60 -26.25 14.86
C ALA A 115 -4.03 -26.11 15.44
N GLU A 116 -4.33 -25.01 16.13
CA GLU A 116 -5.67 -24.68 16.64
C GLU A 116 -6.51 -23.94 15.58
N LEU A 117 -5.91 -23.44 14.50
CA LEU A 117 -6.68 -22.90 13.39
C LEU A 117 -7.43 -24.02 12.67
N PRO A 118 -8.71 -23.81 12.31
CA PRO A 118 -9.40 -24.72 11.40
C PRO A 118 -8.79 -24.63 9.99
N ASP A 119 -9.32 -25.44 9.09
CA ASP A 119 -9.00 -25.31 7.68
C ASP A 119 -9.49 -23.96 7.15
N LEU A 120 -8.56 -23.03 6.88
CA LEU A 120 -8.91 -21.68 6.44
C LEU A 120 -9.66 -21.66 5.11
N ARG A 121 -9.65 -22.76 4.33
CA ARG A 121 -10.43 -22.93 3.09
C ARG A 121 -11.93 -22.96 3.32
N GLU A 122 -12.38 -23.09 4.55
CA GLU A 122 -13.81 -23.00 4.92
C GLU A 122 -14.35 -21.56 4.85
N PHE A 123 -13.47 -20.56 4.80
CA PHE A 123 -13.85 -19.14 4.71
C PHE A 123 -13.71 -18.61 3.29
N ASP A 124 -14.53 -17.60 2.97
CA ASP A 124 -14.54 -16.98 1.63
C ASP A 124 -13.61 -15.77 1.51
N LEU A 125 -13.19 -15.23 2.66
CA LEU A 125 -12.33 -14.05 2.77
C LEU A 125 -11.55 -14.09 4.09
N LEU A 126 -10.25 -13.83 4.04
CA LEU A 126 -9.43 -13.60 5.23
C LEU A 126 -9.11 -12.12 5.37
N ILE A 127 -9.24 -11.59 6.58
CA ILE A 127 -8.86 -10.22 6.92
C ILE A 127 -7.63 -10.30 7.81
N ASP A 128 -6.50 -9.83 7.28
CA ASP A 128 -5.21 -9.85 7.96
C ASP A 128 -5.06 -8.61 8.86
N CYS A 129 -5.26 -8.84 10.16
CA CYS A 129 -5.01 -7.90 11.25
C CYS A 129 -3.88 -8.42 12.18
N VAL A 130 -2.97 -9.25 11.67
CA VAL A 130 -2.01 -9.99 12.51
C VAL A 130 -0.87 -9.09 12.98
N LEU A 131 -0.22 -8.39 12.05
CA LEU A 131 0.88 -7.46 12.30
C LEU A 131 0.65 -6.18 11.49
N GLY A 132 0.90 -5.03 12.10
CA GLY A 132 0.98 -3.76 11.37
C GLY A 132 2.42 -3.33 11.14
N THR A 133 2.64 -2.02 11.12
CA THR A 133 3.98 -1.39 10.97
C THR A 133 4.96 -1.63 12.14
N GLY A 134 4.53 -2.27 13.22
CA GLY A 134 5.34 -2.54 14.42
C GLY A 134 6.37 -3.67 14.30
N LEU A 135 6.49 -4.33 13.14
CA LEU A 135 7.40 -5.44 12.93
C LEU A 135 8.87 -5.01 13.07
N LYS A 136 9.56 -5.52 14.11
CA LYS A 136 11.01 -5.41 14.28
C LYS A 136 11.64 -6.79 14.12
N GLY A 137 12.31 -7.02 12.98
CA GLY A 137 12.96 -8.31 12.68
C GLY A 137 12.02 -9.33 12.04
N ALA A 138 12.47 -10.59 11.93
CA ALA A 138 11.70 -11.64 11.27
C ALA A 138 10.43 -12.02 12.04
N ALA A 139 9.36 -12.38 11.32
CA ALA A 139 8.15 -12.93 11.94
C ALA A 139 8.53 -14.12 12.85
N ARG A 140 8.17 -14.06 14.14
CA ARG A 140 8.44 -15.12 15.12
C ARG A 140 7.87 -16.45 14.63
N THR A 141 8.39 -17.58 15.11
CA THR A 141 8.01 -18.95 14.66
C THR A 141 6.50 -19.19 14.59
N LEU A 142 5.72 -18.65 15.54
CA LEU A 142 4.25 -18.71 15.50
C LEU A 142 3.66 -17.91 14.34
N THR A 143 4.00 -16.62 14.23
CA THR A 143 3.46 -15.73 13.21
C THR A 143 3.85 -16.14 11.80
N GLY A 144 5.10 -16.59 11.59
CA GLY A 144 5.53 -17.09 10.29
C GLY A 144 4.75 -18.34 9.84
N ALA A 145 4.47 -19.26 10.76
CA ALA A 145 3.65 -20.44 10.46
C ALA A 145 2.20 -20.07 10.14
N LEU A 146 1.60 -19.13 10.88
CA LEU A 146 0.25 -18.62 10.61
C LEU A 146 0.17 -17.95 9.23
N ILE A 147 1.16 -17.14 8.87
CA ILE A 147 1.22 -16.51 7.53
C ILE A 147 1.35 -17.58 6.44
N GLY A 148 2.12 -18.64 6.68
CA GLY A 148 2.17 -19.80 5.79
C GLY A 148 0.79 -20.41 5.55
N LEU A 149 0.04 -20.70 6.62
CA LEU A 149 -1.32 -21.23 6.53
C LEU A 149 -2.28 -20.29 5.78
N ILE A 150 -2.18 -18.98 6.02
CA ILE A 150 -2.97 -17.96 5.29
C ILE A 150 -2.70 -18.05 3.79
N ASN A 151 -1.43 -18.00 3.39
CA ASN A 151 -1.04 -18.02 1.98
C ASN A 151 -1.38 -19.36 1.30
N ASP A 152 -1.19 -20.48 2.00
CA ASP A 152 -1.44 -21.83 1.48
C ASP A 152 -2.95 -22.14 1.35
N SER A 153 -3.81 -21.38 2.03
CA SER A 153 -5.28 -21.56 1.96
C SER A 153 -5.84 -21.26 0.56
N GLY A 154 -5.20 -20.39 -0.21
CA GLY A 154 -5.72 -19.90 -1.49
C GLY A 154 -6.96 -19.00 -1.38
N VAL A 155 -7.41 -18.68 -0.16
CA VAL A 155 -8.52 -17.76 0.10
C VAL A 155 -8.04 -16.32 -0.12
N PRO A 156 -8.83 -15.45 -0.76
CA PRO A 156 -8.46 -14.06 -0.93
C PRO A 156 -8.25 -13.37 0.43
N VAL A 157 -7.19 -12.57 0.53
CA VAL A 157 -6.84 -11.86 1.76
C VAL A 157 -6.95 -10.34 1.57
N VAL A 158 -7.59 -9.65 2.51
CA VAL A 158 -7.50 -8.19 2.63
C VAL A 158 -6.62 -7.86 3.83
N ALA A 159 -5.51 -7.18 3.60
CA ALA A 159 -4.61 -6.74 4.67
C ALA A 159 -5.04 -5.39 5.25
N ILE A 160 -4.96 -5.27 6.57
CA ILE A 160 -5.22 -4.03 7.29
C ILE A 160 -3.89 -3.39 7.66
N ASP A 161 -3.78 -2.11 7.33
CA ASP A 161 -2.59 -1.25 7.42
C ASP A 161 -1.46 -1.61 6.44
N ILE A 162 -0.94 -2.82 6.54
CA ILE A 162 0.14 -3.37 5.72
C ILE A 162 0.08 -4.90 5.81
N PRO A 163 0.37 -5.66 4.73
CA PRO A 163 0.39 -7.12 4.82
C PRO A 163 1.37 -7.60 5.89
N SER A 164 0.89 -8.47 6.77
CA SER A 164 1.68 -9.01 7.86
C SER A 164 2.95 -9.66 7.34
N GLY A 165 4.11 -9.29 7.90
CA GLY A 165 5.43 -9.76 7.47
C GLY A 165 6.17 -8.82 6.50
N VAL A 166 5.51 -7.80 5.94
CA VAL A 166 6.15 -6.74 5.16
C VAL A 166 6.65 -5.62 6.08
N GLN A 167 7.89 -5.18 5.88
CA GLN A 167 8.46 -4.05 6.63
C GLN A 167 8.03 -2.70 6.02
N GLY A 168 7.48 -1.83 6.86
CA GLY A 168 6.78 -0.62 6.42
C GLY A 168 7.60 0.49 5.77
N ASP A 169 8.93 0.51 5.88
CA ASP A 169 9.79 1.55 5.29
C ASP A 169 10.51 1.10 4.01
N THR A 170 10.81 -0.20 3.92
CA THR A 170 11.69 -0.79 2.90
C THR A 170 10.92 -1.67 1.93
N GLY A 171 9.73 -2.14 2.31
CA GLY A 171 8.94 -3.10 1.52
C GLY A 171 9.51 -4.53 1.54
N LEU A 172 10.58 -4.78 2.30
CA LEU A 172 11.15 -6.12 2.42
C LEU A 172 10.26 -7.04 3.24
N ALA A 173 10.09 -8.28 2.78
CA ALA A 173 9.49 -9.35 3.55
C ALA A 173 10.52 -9.91 4.55
N LEU A 174 10.26 -9.77 5.85
CA LEU A 174 11.15 -10.26 6.91
C LEU A 174 10.73 -11.68 7.33
N GLY A 175 10.88 -12.63 6.41
CA GLY A 175 10.35 -14.00 6.52
C GLY A 175 9.06 -14.18 5.72
N PRO A 176 8.20 -15.14 6.08
CA PRO A 176 6.88 -15.28 5.46
C PRO A 176 6.09 -13.97 5.58
N ALA A 177 5.51 -13.53 4.48
CA ALA A 177 4.65 -12.35 4.42
C ALA A 177 3.32 -12.70 3.73
N VAL A 178 2.23 -12.09 4.19
CA VAL A 178 0.90 -12.28 3.62
C VAL A 178 0.88 -11.76 2.18
N ILE A 179 0.26 -12.54 1.29
CA ILE A 179 -0.03 -12.14 -0.09
C ILE A 179 -1.47 -11.63 -0.13
N ALA A 180 -1.63 -10.32 -0.08
CA ALA A 180 -2.93 -9.67 -0.05
C ALA A 180 -3.48 -9.43 -1.46
N ARG A 181 -4.78 -9.69 -1.63
CA ARG A 181 -5.55 -9.27 -2.81
C ARG A 181 -5.76 -7.76 -2.83
N GLU A 182 -5.94 -7.15 -1.66
CA GLU A 182 -6.03 -5.70 -1.47
C GLU A 182 -5.52 -5.33 -0.06
N THR A 183 -4.98 -4.12 0.10
CA THR A 183 -4.60 -3.57 1.41
C THR A 183 -5.39 -2.30 1.71
N LEU A 184 -5.95 -2.20 2.91
CA LEU A 184 -6.57 -0.98 3.43
C LEU A 184 -5.57 -0.31 4.37
N THR A 185 -5.00 0.85 4.02
CA THR A 185 -3.98 1.53 4.82
C THR A 185 -4.54 2.74 5.54
N MET A 186 -4.16 2.96 6.79
CA MET A 186 -4.70 4.06 7.60
C MET A 186 -3.93 5.37 7.38
N ALA A 187 -4.65 6.48 7.25
CA ALA A 187 -4.18 7.87 7.08
C ALA A 187 -3.33 8.15 5.82
N ALA A 188 -2.23 7.44 5.64
CA ALA A 188 -1.36 7.52 4.48
C ALA A 188 -0.78 6.14 4.11
N PRO A 189 -0.42 5.92 2.84
CA PRO A 189 0.36 4.76 2.45
C PRO A 189 1.77 4.80 3.05
N LYS A 190 2.24 3.65 3.51
CA LYS A 190 3.62 3.48 3.99
C LYS A 190 4.55 3.23 2.80
N ARG A 191 5.84 3.57 2.93
CA ARG A 191 6.85 3.31 1.89
C ARG A 191 6.89 1.83 1.46
N GLY A 192 6.68 0.91 2.39
CA GLY A 192 6.64 -0.53 2.12
C GLY A 192 5.50 -0.99 1.21
N LEU A 193 4.43 -0.20 1.05
CA LEU A 193 3.33 -0.50 0.12
C LEU A 193 3.66 -0.10 -1.32
N VAL A 194 4.74 0.65 -1.54
CA VAL A 194 5.15 1.14 -2.87
C VAL A 194 6.51 0.61 -3.32
N LEU A 195 7.32 0.11 -2.39
CA LEU A 195 8.61 -0.53 -2.66
C LEU A 195 8.45 -2.05 -2.80
N GLN A 196 9.24 -2.66 -3.68
CA GLN A 196 9.22 -4.11 -3.90
C GLN A 196 10.04 -4.87 -2.84
N PRO A 197 9.64 -6.10 -2.45
CA PRO A 197 8.46 -6.86 -2.91
C PRO A 197 7.13 -6.44 -2.27
N GLY A 198 7.13 -5.58 -1.25
CA GLY A 198 5.93 -5.19 -0.51
C GLY A 198 4.79 -4.67 -1.38
N ARG A 199 5.09 -3.91 -2.44
CA ARG A 199 4.11 -3.45 -3.44
C ARG A 199 3.35 -4.59 -4.11
N GLU A 200 4.05 -5.66 -4.47
CA GLU A 200 3.44 -6.85 -5.09
C GLU A 200 2.61 -7.62 -4.05
N LEU A 201 3.16 -7.82 -2.86
CA LEU A 201 2.49 -8.53 -1.76
C LEU A 201 1.24 -7.80 -1.23
N SER A 202 1.14 -6.49 -1.43
CA SER A 202 0.02 -5.68 -0.92
C SER A 202 -1.22 -5.67 -1.83
N GLY A 203 -1.10 -6.10 -3.09
CA GLY A 203 -2.13 -5.84 -4.08
C GLY A 203 -2.41 -4.33 -4.26
N PRO A 204 -3.50 -3.92 -4.92
CA PRO A 204 -3.98 -2.53 -4.84
C PRO A 204 -4.18 -2.12 -3.37
N TRP A 205 -3.95 -0.84 -3.07
CA TRP A 205 -4.20 -0.29 -1.75
C TRP A 205 -5.16 0.88 -1.78
N THR A 206 -5.95 1.02 -0.72
CA THR A 206 -6.91 2.11 -0.51
C THR A 206 -6.60 2.78 0.83
N THR A 207 -6.49 4.10 0.84
CA THR A 207 -6.26 4.86 2.09
C THR A 207 -7.58 5.11 2.80
N VAL A 208 -7.62 4.81 4.10
CA VAL A 208 -8.74 5.05 5.00
C VAL A 208 -8.47 6.31 5.81
N ASP A 209 -9.44 7.23 5.79
CA ASP A 209 -9.42 8.43 6.64
C ASP A 209 -9.73 8.05 8.09
N ILE A 210 -8.86 8.46 9.01
CA ILE A 210 -8.95 8.13 10.44
C ILE A 210 -9.27 9.35 11.32
N GLY A 211 -9.64 10.47 10.72
CA GLY A 211 -10.16 11.65 11.42
C GLY A 211 -9.15 12.77 11.66
N TYR A 212 -8.03 12.77 10.94
CA TYR A 212 -7.12 13.91 10.86
C TYR A 212 -6.54 14.06 9.45
N ASP A 213 -6.30 15.30 9.04
CA ASP A 213 -5.66 15.58 7.77
C ASP A 213 -4.14 15.38 7.89
N THR A 214 -3.60 14.46 7.10
CA THR A 214 -2.16 14.19 7.04
C THR A 214 -1.33 15.42 6.62
N GLY A 215 -1.95 16.40 5.95
CA GLY A 215 -1.33 17.68 5.59
C GLY A 215 -1.13 18.64 6.77
N LEU A 216 -1.72 18.37 7.95
CA LEU A 216 -1.51 19.18 9.16
C LEU A 216 -0.09 19.10 9.70
N PHE A 217 0.65 18.06 9.33
CA PHE A 217 2.01 17.82 9.80
C PHE A 217 3.00 18.21 8.68
N GLU A 218 3.38 19.50 8.66
CA GLU A 218 4.40 20.02 7.75
C GLU A 218 5.75 19.31 7.99
N GLY A 219 6.47 18.95 6.92
CA GLY A 219 7.77 18.26 6.99
C GLY A 219 7.74 16.76 6.65
N GLY A 220 6.57 16.19 6.34
CA GLY A 220 6.43 14.80 5.87
C GLY A 220 6.82 14.55 4.39
N GLU A 221 7.26 15.59 3.67
CA GLU A 221 7.28 15.66 2.20
C GLU A 221 8.43 14.94 1.48
N GLU A 222 9.22 14.10 2.14
CA GLU A 222 10.32 13.41 1.43
C GLU A 222 9.82 12.50 0.29
N TRP A 223 8.61 11.93 0.43
CA TRP A 223 8.05 11.00 -0.53
C TRP A 223 6.62 11.38 -0.92
N GLN A 224 6.39 11.48 -2.23
CA GLN A 224 5.10 11.82 -2.81
C GLN A 224 4.67 10.75 -3.81
N TRP A 225 3.39 10.39 -3.76
CA TRP A 225 2.79 9.58 -4.81
C TRP A 225 2.37 10.47 -5.99
N LEU A 226 3.04 10.29 -7.13
CA LEU A 226 2.74 11.02 -8.36
C LEU A 226 1.47 10.48 -9.00
N THR A 227 0.43 11.32 -9.02
CA THR A 227 -0.81 11.05 -9.74
C THR A 227 -0.87 11.87 -11.04
N PRO A 228 -1.67 11.45 -12.03
CA PRO A 228 -1.89 12.27 -13.23
C PRO A 228 -2.34 13.70 -12.91
N ALA A 229 -3.19 13.87 -11.90
CA ALA A 229 -3.62 15.19 -11.42
C ALA A 229 -2.47 16.00 -10.80
N ALA A 230 -1.54 15.35 -10.08
CA ALA A 230 -0.36 16.01 -9.53
C ALA A 230 0.64 16.44 -10.61
N LEU A 231 0.74 15.68 -11.71
CA LEU A 231 1.66 15.97 -12.81
C LEU A 231 1.08 16.96 -13.84
N ALA A 232 -0.24 17.05 -13.98
CA ALA A 232 -0.89 17.89 -15.00
C ALA A 232 -0.44 19.36 -14.98
N PRO A 233 -0.25 20.03 -13.82
CA PRO A 233 0.24 21.41 -13.79
C PRO A 233 1.70 21.57 -14.28
N ALA A 234 2.51 20.51 -14.21
CA ALA A 234 3.90 20.53 -14.65
C ALA A 234 4.05 20.37 -16.18
N LEU A 235 2.99 19.98 -16.89
CA LEU A 235 3.04 19.84 -18.35
C LEU A 235 3.08 21.21 -19.05
N PRO A 236 3.96 21.40 -20.06
CA PRO A 236 4.09 22.67 -20.75
C PRO A 236 2.83 23.00 -21.56
N ARG A 237 2.31 24.23 -21.40
CA ARG A 237 1.17 24.73 -22.18
C ARG A 237 1.64 25.27 -23.53
N ARG A 238 0.90 24.93 -24.60
CA ARG A 238 1.15 25.42 -25.97
C ARG A 238 0.04 26.34 -26.41
N HIS A 239 0.33 27.62 -26.58
CA HIS A 239 -0.60 28.59 -27.13
C HIS A 239 -0.63 28.52 -28.67
N SER A 240 -1.57 29.21 -29.31
CA SER A 240 -1.77 29.14 -30.77
C SER A 240 -0.56 29.59 -31.59
N ALA A 241 0.20 30.59 -31.11
CA ALA A 241 1.44 31.05 -31.74
C ALA A 241 2.71 30.22 -31.39
N PHE A 242 2.56 29.05 -30.76
CA PHE A 242 3.69 28.22 -30.32
C PHE A 242 4.39 27.56 -31.52
N HIS A 243 5.72 27.60 -31.58
CA HIS A 243 6.51 27.04 -32.68
C HIS A 243 7.72 26.24 -32.20
N LYS A 244 8.38 25.50 -33.10
CA LYS A 244 9.50 24.59 -32.77
C LYS A 244 10.62 25.23 -31.92
N GLY A 245 10.99 26.49 -32.17
CA GLY A 245 11.99 27.19 -31.36
C GLY A 245 11.60 27.41 -29.88
N LEU A 246 10.30 27.53 -29.56
CA LEU A 246 9.81 27.67 -28.18
C LEU A 246 9.69 26.33 -27.45
N ALA A 247 9.70 25.22 -28.20
CA ALA A 247 9.59 23.87 -27.68
C ALA A 247 10.95 23.29 -27.22
N GLY A 248 12.02 24.08 -27.28
CA GLY A 248 13.37 23.67 -26.92
C GLY A 248 14.04 22.76 -27.96
N HIS A 249 15.37 22.67 -27.86
CA HIS A 249 16.20 21.82 -28.71
C HIS A 249 16.91 20.79 -27.83
N VAL A 250 16.89 19.52 -28.23
CA VAL A 250 17.55 18.42 -27.51
C VAL A 250 18.66 17.84 -28.37
N LEU A 251 19.84 17.63 -27.79
CA LEU A 251 20.91 16.83 -28.37
C LEU A 251 20.99 15.51 -27.59
N VAL A 252 20.81 14.39 -28.29
CA VAL A 252 21.05 13.05 -27.79
C VAL A 252 22.43 12.61 -28.27
N ILE A 253 23.31 12.22 -27.35
CA ILE A 253 24.62 11.65 -27.68
C ILE A 253 24.57 10.20 -27.28
N ALA A 254 24.42 9.31 -28.26
CA ALA A 254 24.20 7.90 -28.00
C ALA A 254 24.53 7.04 -29.22
N GLY A 255 24.67 5.75 -28.98
CA GLY A 255 24.86 4.74 -30.02
C GLY A 255 26.29 4.25 -30.11
N SER A 256 26.40 2.95 -30.31
CA SER A 256 27.62 2.23 -30.65
C SER A 256 27.23 0.99 -31.46
N THR A 257 28.21 0.28 -32.01
CA THR A 257 27.96 -0.99 -32.70
C THR A 257 27.18 -1.94 -31.79
N GLY A 258 26.00 -2.38 -32.25
CA GLY A 258 25.10 -3.23 -31.47
C GLY A 258 24.14 -2.48 -30.53
N LEU A 259 24.26 -1.16 -30.35
CA LEU A 259 23.44 -0.34 -29.45
C LEU A 259 22.77 0.86 -30.15
N THR A 260 22.55 0.80 -31.47
CA THR A 260 21.83 1.85 -32.24
C THR A 260 20.40 2.07 -31.73
N GLY A 261 19.73 1.03 -31.23
CA GLY A 261 18.38 1.13 -30.68
C GLY A 261 18.26 2.11 -29.51
N ALA A 262 19.27 2.20 -28.63
CA ALA A 262 19.25 3.15 -27.51
C ALA A 262 19.22 4.61 -28.01
N ALA A 263 20.03 4.91 -29.01
CA ALA A 263 20.07 6.22 -29.66
C ALA A 263 18.73 6.57 -30.32
N MET A 264 18.12 5.60 -30.99
CA MET A 264 16.84 5.78 -31.67
C MET A 264 15.69 6.02 -30.68
N LEU A 265 15.56 5.19 -29.65
CA LEU A 265 14.49 5.28 -28.65
C LEU A 265 14.56 6.58 -27.86
N ALA A 266 15.75 6.99 -27.41
CA ALA A 266 15.94 8.25 -26.69
C ALA A 266 15.56 9.47 -27.54
N SER A 267 15.98 9.48 -28.81
CA SER A 267 15.67 10.58 -29.74
C SER A 267 14.18 10.69 -30.04
N GLN A 268 13.52 9.56 -30.29
CA GLN A 268 12.06 9.52 -30.48
C GLN A 268 11.33 9.95 -29.20
N ALA A 269 11.75 9.50 -28.02
CA ALA A 269 11.13 9.88 -26.76
C ALA A 269 11.19 11.39 -26.51
N ALA A 270 12.33 12.03 -26.81
CA ALA A 270 12.47 13.49 -26.72
C ALA A 270 11.49 14.20 -27.67
N GLN A 271 11.38 13.74 -28.92
CA GLN A 271 10.47 14.31 -29.90
C GLN A 271 9.01 14.13 -29.48
N ARG A 272 8.59 12.92 -29.08
CA ARG A 272 7.21 12.61 -28.67
C ARG A 272 6.81 13.31 -27.38
N SER A 273 7.76 13.56 -26.48
CA SER A 273 7.56 14.40 -25.29
C SER A 273 7.40 15.88 -25.61
N GLY A 274 7.65 16.26 -26.88
CA GLY A 274 7.30 17.58 -27.38
C GLY A 274 8.47 18.51 -27.67
N ALA A 275 9.71 18.03 -27.70
CA ALA A 275 10.85 18.84 -28.15
C ALA A 275 10.62 19.35 -29.57
N GLY A 276 10.97 20.62 -29.84
CA GLY A 276 10.79 21.22 -31.16
C GLY A 276 11.82 20.77 -32.19
N LEU A 277 13.00 20.40 -31.70
CA LEU A 277 14.10 19.93 -32.53
C LEU A 277 14.92 18.91 -31.75
N VAL A 278 15.19 17.77 -32.37
CA VAL A 278 16.04 16.72 -31.78
C VAL A 278 17.18 16.44 -32.72
N ARG A 279 18.40 16.46 -32.17
CA ARG A 279 19.63 16.06 -32.85
C ARG A 279 20.18 14.80 -32.20
N LEU A 280 20.68 13.88 -33.01
CA LEU A 280 21.34 12.67 -32.54
C LEU A 280 22.80 12.67 -33.00
N ALA A 281 23.73 12.85 -32.07
CA ALA A 281 25.15 12.67 -32.32
C ALA A 281 25.53 11.21 -32.05
N LEU A 282 26.09 10.55 -33.07
CA LEU A 282 26.44 9.13 -33.03
C LEU A 282 27.72 8.84 -33.85
N PRO A 283 28.39 7.69 -33.65
CA PRO A 283 29.50 7.30 -34.52
C PRO A 283 29.08 7.28 -35.99
N ALA A 284 29.89 7.89 -36.86
CA ALA A 284 29.57 8.06 -38.28
C ALA A 284 29.22 6.75 -39.01
N SER A 285 29.80 5.63 -38.60
CA SER A 285 29.51 4.29 -39.13
C SER A 285 28.05 3.84 -38.92
N LEU A 286 27.33 4.47 -38.00
CA LEU A 286 25.96 4.13 -37.64
C LEU A 286 24.95 5.13 -38.25
N ASN A 287 25.41 6.21 -38.88
CA ASN A 287 24.55 7.29 -39.35
C ASN A 287 23.44 6.78 -40.29
N ALA A 288 23.80 6.02 -41.32
CA ALA A 288 22.85 5.50 -42.30
C ALA A 288 21.74 4.64 -41.68
N ILE A 289 22.05 3.90 -40.60
CA ILE A 289 21.09 3.05 -39.90
C ILE A 289 20.05 3.93 -39.20
N CYS A 290 20.50 4.93 -38.44
CA CYS A 290 19.63 5.80 -37.66
C CYS A 290 18.87 6.81 -38.53
N GLU A 291 19.52 7.40 -39.54
CA GLU A 291 18.92 8.38 -40.46
C GLU A 291 17.79 7.74 -41.28
N SER A 292 17.98 6.50 -41.74
CA SER A 292 16.93 5.76 -42.46
C SER A 292 15.71 5.44 -41.59
N ALA A 293 15.92 5.24 -40.28
CA ALA A 293 14.88 4.83 -39.36
C ALA A 293 14.19 5.99 -38.63
N LEU A 294 14.83 7.17 -38.55
CA LEU A 294 14.37 8.35 -37.84
C LEU A 294 14.37 9.60 -38.75
N PRO A 295 13.51 9.66 -39.78
CA PRO A 295 13.56 10.74 -40.75
C PRO A 295 13.27 12.13 -40.16
N GLU A 296 12.58 12.20 -39.01
CA GLU A 296 12.30 13.47 -38.34
C GLU A 296 13.41 13.93 -37.37
N ILE A 297 14.44 13.10 -37.13
CA ILE A 297 15.56 13.38 -36.23
C ILE A 297 16.79 13.73 -37.07
N MET A 298 17.48 14.83 -36.74
CA MET A 298 18.70 15.20 -37.44
C MET A 298 19.90 14.48 -36.84
N THR A 299 20.60 13.67 -37.62
CA THR A 299 21.82 13.00 -37.18
C THR A 299 23.07 13.87 -37.42
N LEU A 300 24.07 13.72 -36.53
CA LEU A 300 25.36 14.42 -36.56
C LEU A 300 26.52 13.45 -36.42
#